data_AF-A0A6N2MNR7-F1
#
_entry.id   AF-A0A6N2MNR7-F1
#
_cell.length_a   1.000
_cell.length_b   1.000
_cell.length_c   1.000
_cell.angle_alpha   90.00
_cell.angle_beta   90.00
_cell.angle_gamma   90.00
#
_symmetry.space_group_name_H-M   'P 1'
#
loop_
_entity.id
_entity.type
_entity.pdbx_description
1 polymer ?
#
loop_
_entity_poly.entity_id
_entity_poly.type
_entity_poly.pdbx_seq_one_letter_code
_entity_poly.pdbx_strand_id
1 'polypeptide(L)'
;MVPLQELNWTKLYQYPKPRLKNTERQLMVRPCFPSVYHENKLSEIKTISEVVVVVNDVWKVGDFVDWWTDGCYWSGRLTKALGNEKYLIDLFQPPAGEGSSYEASSKDFRPSLSWSLDNGWIVPIPSVIDNHHPCAWLIKPLNQVPLT
;
A
#
# COMPACT_ATOMS: atom_id res chain seq x y z
N MET A 1 -10.99 4.36 50.95
CA MET A 1 -11.02 3.70 49.64
C MET A 1 -10.66 4.76 48.61
N VAL A 2 -9.42 4.76 48.11
CA VAL A 2 -8.93 5.76 47.14
C VAL A 2 -9.32 5.29 45.75
N PRO A 3 -9.89 6.13 44.86
CA PRO A 3 -10.24 5.68 43.51
C PRO A 3 -8.96 5.33 42.75
N LEU A 4 -8.96 4.16 42.11
CA LEU A 4 -7.90 3.75 41.21
C LEU A 4 -7.91 4.69 40.01
N GLN A 5 -6.90 5.56 39.94
CA GLN A 5 -6.67 6.48 38.83
C GLN A 5 -6.66 5.66 37.53
N GLU A 6 -7.58 5.95 36.61
CA GLU A 6 -7.64 5.25 35.32
C GLU A 6 -6.29 5.36 34.62
N LEU A 7 -5.69 4.21 34.33
CA LEU A 7 -4.44 4.11 33.58
C LEU A 7 -4.67 4.67 32.17
N ASN A 8 -4.31 5.94 31.97
CA ASN A 8 -4.20 6.54 30.65
C ASN A 8 -3.05 5.86 29.88
N TRP A 9 -3.39 4.84 29.09
CA TRP A 9 -2.46 4.21 28.17
C TRP A 9 -2.05 5.22 27.08
N THR A 10 -0.94 5.91 27.30
CA THR A 10 -0.37 6.81 26.31
C THR A 10 0.29 5.97 25.22
N LYS A 11 -0.24 6.02 23.99
CA LYS A 11 0.25 5.25 22.84
C LYS A 11 1.66 5.72 22.47
N LEU A 12 2.67 4.98 22.94
CA LEU A 12 4.11 5.28 22.84
C LEU A 12 4.60 5.61 21.41
N TYR A 13 3.92 5.10 20.38
CA TYR A 13 4.26 5.33 18.96
C TYR A 13 3.92 6.75 18.46
N GLN A 14 3.22 7.57 19.25
CA GLN A 14 2.98 8.99 18.98
C GLN A 14 4.09 9.90 19.54
N TYR A 15 5.03 9.36 20.32
CA TYR A 15 6.20 10.10 20.77
C TYR A 15 7.37 9.80 19.82
N PRO A 16 7.98 10.80 19.14
CA PRO A 16 9.21 10.55 18.42
C PRO A 16 10.27 10.10 19.44
N LYS A 17 10.80 8.87 19.28
CA LYS A 17 11.91 8.40 20.12
C LYS A 17 13.01 9.48 20.14
N PRO A 18 13.60 9.80 21.30
CA PRO A 18 14.66 10.80 21.37
C PRO A 18 15.76 10.40 20.39
N ARG A 19 16.10 11.36 19.52
CA ARG A 19 17.02 11.20 18.40
C ARG A 19 18.33 10.57 18.89
N LEU A 20 18.66 9.37 18.42
CA LEU A 20 20.02 8.85 18.55
C LEU A 20 20.95 9.82 17.79
N LYS A 21 21.77 10.56 18.53
CA LYS A 21 22.88 11.33 17.97
C LYS A 21 23.83 10.31 17.33
N ASN A 22 24.04 10.38 16.01
CA ASN A 22 24.89 9.51 15.15
C ASN A 22 24.21 8.37 14.38
N THR A 23 23.03 8.55 13.82
CA THR A 23 22.71 7.86 12.56
C THR A 23 22.94 8.82 11.41
N GLU A 24 23.94 8.54 10.57
CA GLU A 24 24.08 9.21 9.27
C GLU A 24 22.77 9.04 8.52
N ARG A 25 22.13 10.16 8.18
CA ARG A 25 20.85 10.15 7.47
C ARG A 25 21.14 10.24 5.99
N GLN A 26 20.82 9.18 5.27
CA GLN A 26 20.83 9.22 3.81
C GLN A 26 19.47 9.73 3.34
N LEU A 27 19.48 10.79 2.53
CA LEU A 27 18.29 11.21 1.79
C LEU A 27 18.04 10.19 0.69
N MET A 28 16.98 9.40 0.83
CA MET A 28 16.60 8.41 -0.18
C MET A 28 15.48 9.00 -1.03
N VAL A 29 15.71 9.12 -2.34
CA VAL A 29 14.66 9.47 -3.30
C VAL A 29 13.89 8.18 -3.60
N ARG A 30 12.63 8.13 -3.19
CA ARG A 30 11.72 7.04 -3.59
C ARG A 30 11.44 7.19 -5.09
N PRO A 31 11.57 6.12 -5.90
CA PRO A 31 11.15 6.16 -7.30
C PRO A 31 9.68 6.52 -7.45
N CYS A 32 9.29 6.98 -8.64
CA CYS A 32 7.88 7.17 -8.98
C CYS A 32 7.11 5.85 -8.88
N PHE A 33 5.82 5.95 -8.55
CA PHE A 33 4.95 4.78 -8.53
C PHE A 33 4.92 4.15 -9.94
N PRO A 34 5.04 2.82 -10.06
CA PRO A 34 5.12 2.18 -11.38
C PRO A 34 3.80 2.31 -12.17
N SER A 35 3.90 2.18 -13.49
CA SER A 35 2.70 2.18 -14.34
C SER A 35 1.79 0.99 -14.00
N VAL A 36 0.48 1.23 -14.04
CA VAL A 36 -0.55 0.26 -13.62
C VAL A 36 -1.36 -0.19 -14.83
N TYR A 37 -1.52 -1.51 -14.99
CA TYR A 37 -2.30 -2.14 -16.04
C TYR A 37 -3.32 -3.10 -15.44
N HIS A 38 -4.43 -3.26 -16.13
CA HIS A 38 -5.39 -4.32 -15.83
C HIS A 38 -4.93 -5.64 -16.45
N GLU A 39 -5.22 -6.76 -15.78
CA GLU A 39 -4.88 -8.11 -16.23
C GLU A 39 -5.38 -8.38 -17.66
N ASN A 40 -6.59 -7.94 -18.00
CA ASN A 40 -7.14 -8.09 -19.35
C ASN A 40 -6.36 -7.35 -20.46
N LYS A 41 -5.51 -6.37 -20.11
CA LYS A 41 -4.68 -5.59 -21.04
C LYS A 41 -3.22 -6.04 -21.05
N LEU A 42 -2.91 -7.15 -20.39
CA LEU A 42 -1.53 -7.65 -20.29
C LEU A 42 -0.92 -7.97 -21.68
N SER A 43 -1.74 -8.45 -22.62
CA SER A 43 -1.31 -8.75 -24.00
C SER A 43 -0.89 -7.51 -24.81
N GLU A 44 -1.24 -6.31 -24.36
CA GLU A 44 -0.86 -5.03 -25.00
C GLU A 44 0.57 -4.61 -24.62
N ILE A 45 1.15 -5.21 -23.58
CA ILE A 45 2.47 -4.86 -23.06
C ILE A 45 3.55 -5.50 -23.94
N LYS A 46 4.03 -4.76 -24.95
CA LYS A 46 5.03 -5.24 -25.92
C LYS A 46 6.47 -5.25 -25.38
N THR A 47 6.81 -4.30 -24.50
CA THR A 47 8.17 -4.14 -23.97
C THR A 47 8.09 -3.54 -22.58
N ILE A 48 8.79 -4.16 -21.64
CA ILE A 48 8.82 -3.76 -20.22
C ILE A 48 10.23 -3.25 -19.94
N SER A 49 10.40 -1.92 -19.96
CA SER A 49 11.67 -1.25 -19.63
C SER A 49 11.80 -0.93 -18.14
N GLU A 50 10.66 -0.77 -17.46
CA GLU A 50 10.57 -0.44 -16.03
C GLU A 50 9.64 -1.43 -15.33
N VAL A 51 9.61 -1.40 -13.99
CA VAL A 51 8.66 -2.22 -13.24
C VAL A 51 7.24 -1.82 -13.63
N VAL A 52 6.37 -2.80 -13.83
CA VAL A 52 4.96 -2.61 -14.14
C VAL A 52 4.11 -3.32 -13.10
N VAL A 53 3.00 -2.70 -12.73
CA VAL A 53 2.00 -3.27 -11.82
C VAL A 53 0.84 -3.79 -12.65
N VAL A 54 0.47 -5.05 -12.43
CA VAL A 54 -0.71 -5.65 -13.03
C VAL A 54 -1.73 -5.89 -11.94
N VAL A 55 -2.90 -5.31 -12.09
CA VAL A 55 -4.01 -5.38 -11.13
C VAL A 55 -5.00 -6.42 -11.60
N ASN A 56 -5.49 -7.22 -10.66
CA ASN A 56 -6.62 -8.11 -10.90
C ASN A 56 -7.82 -7.28 -11.36
N ASP A 57 -8.61 -7.78 -12.30
CA ASP A 57 -9.71 -7.00 -12.88
C ASP A 57 -10.83 -6.65 -11.89
N VAL A 58 -10.92 -7.35 -10.75
CA VAL A 58 -11.97 -7.16 -9.75
C VAL A 58 -11.39 -7.00 -8.35
N TRP A 59 -11.69 -5.86 -7.71
CA TRP A 59 -11.38 -5.59 -6.31
C TRP A 59 -12.23 -6.44 -5.36
N LYS A 60 -11.61 -6.91 -4.28
CA LYS A 60 -12.22 -7.79 -3.29
C LYS A 60 -12.07 -7.22 -1.88
N VAL A 61 -13.00 -7.59 -1.01
CA VAL A 61 -12.82 -7.39 0.44
C VAL A 61 -11.53 -8.09 0.86
N GLY A 62 -10.73 -7.42 1.68
CA GLY A 62 -9.40 -7.86 2.12
C GLY A 62 -8.25 -7.22 1.34
N ASP A 63 -8.51 -6.69 0.13
CA ASP A 63 -7.49 -6.06 -0.71
C ASP A 63 -6.90 -4.80 -0.06
N PHE A 64 -5.58 -4.64 -0.20
CA PHE A 64 -4.86 -3.43 0.18
C PHE A 64 -4.80 -2.48 -1.00
N VAL A 65 -5.36 -1.29 -0.81
CA VAL A 65 -5.42 -0.28 -1.86
C VAL A 65 -4.95 1.07 -1.34
N ASP A 66 -4.35 1.82 -2.25
CA ASP A 66 -4.16 3.25 -2.10
C ASP A 66 -5.36 3.94 -2.76
N TRP A 67 -6.12 4.68 -1.96
CA TRP A 67 -7.29 5.43 -2.42
C TRP A 67 -6.92 6.90 -2.67
N TRP A 68 -7.20 7.38 -3.88
CA TRP A 68 -7.04 8.78 -4.25
C TRP A 68 -8.19 9.63 -3.70
N THR A 69 -7.90 10.50 -2.74
CA THR A 69 -8.82 11.52 -2.23
C THR A 69 -8.04 12.74 -1.77
N ASP A 70 -8.67 13.91 -1.79
CA ASP A 70 -8.10 15.16 -1.27
C ASP A 70 -6.70 15.51 -1.85
N GLY A 71 -6.46 15.09 -3.11
CA GLY A 71 -5.21 15.35 -3.82
C GLY A 71 -4.03 14.46 -3.41
N CYS A 72 -4.26 13.38 -2.66
CA CYS A 72 -3.22 12.41 -2.31
C CYS A 72 -3.77 10.97 -2.21
N TYR A 73 -2.85 10.02 -2.03
CA TYR A 73 -3.19 8.61 -1.85
C TYR A 73 -3.16 8.21 -0.37
N TRP A 74 -4.26 7.61 0.10
CA TRP A 74 -4.38 7.04 1.43
C TRP A 74 -4.44 5.52 1.37
N SER A 75 -3.51 4.86 2.05
CA SER A 75 -3.47 3.40 2.09
C SER A 75 -4.44 2.84 3.12
N GLY A 76 -5.19 1.81 2.72
CA GLY A 76 -6.15 1.15 3.59
C GLY A 76 -6.53 -0.23 3.06
N ARG A 77 -7.48 -0.85 3.75
CA ARG A 77 -8.00 -2.17 3.41
C ARG A 77 -9.48 -2.09 3.06
N LEU A 78 -9.88 -2.74 1.98
CA LEU A 78 -11.29 -2.88 1.64
C LEU A 78 -11.98 -3.83 2.62
N THR A 79 -12.99 -3.38 3.34
CA THR A 79 -13.66 -4.15 4.39
C THR A 79 -15.08 -4.58 4.03
N LYS A 80 -15.71 -3.89 3.08
CA LYS A 80 -17.06 -4.23 2.62
C LYS A 80 -17.29 -3.79 1.18
N ALA A 81 -17.93 -4.64 0.37
CA ALA A 81 -18.48 -4.21 -0.92
C ALA A 81 -19.86 -3.58 -0.71
N LEU A 82 -20.10 -2.39 -1.27
CA LEU A 82 -21.34 -1.63 -1.11
C LEU A 82 -22.24 -1.67 -2.36
N GLY A 83 -21.75 -2.26 -3.45
CA GLY A 83 -22.40 -2.26 -4.77
C GLY A 83 -22.03 -1.02 -5.59
N ASN A 84 -22.45 -0.98 -6.85
CA ASN A 84 -22.18 0.14 -7.78
C ASN A 84 -20.71 0.59 -7.81
N GLU A 85 -19.77 -0.36 -7.85
CA GLU A 85 -18.33 -0.07 -7.89
C GLU A 85 -17.82 0.70 -6.66
N LYS A 86 -18.49 0.55 -5.51
CA LYS A 86 -18.10 1.16 -4.24
C LYS A 86 -17.77 0.15 -3.15
N TYR A 87 -16.83 0.55 -2.30
CA TYR A 87 -16.36 -0.24 -1.18
C TYR A 87 -16.22 0.64 0.06
N LEU A 88 -16.35 0.02 1.23
CA LEU A 88 -15.86 0.60 2.47
C LEU A 88 -14.35 0.32 2.56
N ILE A 89 -13.55 1.37 2.74
CA ILE A 89 -12.11 1.29 3.00
C ILE A 89 -11.83 1.71 4.43
N ASP A 90 -11.11 0.87 5.17
CA ASP A 90 -10.58 1.20 6.49
C ASP A 90 -9.14 1.67 6.33
N LEU A 91 -8.87 2.93 6.66
CA LEU A 91 -7.52 3.48 6.64
C LEU A 91 -6.70 2.91 7.81
N PHE A 92 -5.38 2.80 7.62
CA PHE A 92 -4.50 2.37 8.71
C PHE A 92 -4.60 3.29 9.92
N GLN A 93 -4.45 2.72 11.12
CA GLN A 93 -4.44 3.49 12.36
C GLN A 93 -3.22 4.41 12.45
N PRO A 94 -3.29 5.50 13.23
CA PRO A 94 -2.12 6.32 13.52
C PRO A 94 -0.99 5.48 14.13
N PRO A 95 0.29 5.72 13.74
CA PRO A 95 0.77 6.82 12.89
C PRO A 95 0.79 6.51 11.39
N ALA A 96 0.37 5.33 10.95
CA ALA A 96 0.44 4.91 9.54
C ALA A 96 -0.69 5.49 8.67
N GLY A 97 -1.81 5.89 9.28
CA GLY A 97 -2.91 6.58 8.63
C GLY A 97 -3.81 7.25 9.67
N GLU A 98 -5.01 7.64 9.26
CA GLU A 98 -5.98 8.32 10.14
C GLU A 98 -6.78 7.35 11.03
N GLY A 99 -7.01 6.12 10.58
CA GLY A 99 -7.72 5.08 11.32
C GLY A 99 -9.24 5.07 11.16
N SER A 100 -9.78 5.88 10.26
CA SER A 100 -11.21 6.02 9.95
C SER A 100 -11.62 5.16 8.75
N SER A 101 -12.92 4.94 8.58
CA SER A 101 -13.52 4.21 7.45
C SER A 101 -14.30 5.12 6.52
N TYR A 102 -14.20 4.89 5.20
CA TYR A 102 -14.84 5.73 4.18
C TYR A 102 -15.49 4.90 3.10
N GLU A 103 -16.58 5.41 2.51
CA GLU A 103 -17.10 4.89 1.25
C GLU A 103 -16.28 5.48 0.09
N ALA A 104 -15.72 4.61 -0.74
CA ALA A 104 -14.86 5.00 -1.85
C ALA A 104 -15.20 4.25 -3.14
N SER A 105 -15.00 4.89 -4.29
CA SER A 105 -15.20 4.28 -5.60
C SER A 105 -13.96 3.50 -6.02
N SER A 106 -14.17 2.34 -6.66
CA SER A 106 -13.09 1.52 -7.19
C SER A 106 -12.26 2.18 -8.29
N LYS A 107 -12.78 3.25 -8.91
CA LYS A 107 -12.07 4.06 -9.92
C LYS A 107 -10.93 4.88 -9.34
N ASP A 108 -11.00 5.15 -8.04
CA ASP A 108 -10.00 5.94 -7.31
C ASP A 108 -8.95 5.06 -6.62
N PHE A 109 -9.01 3.73 -6.84
CA PHE A 109 -8.08 2.79 -6.25
C PHE A 109 -6.90 2.50 -7.16
N ARG A 110 -5.74 2.31 -6.54
CA ARG A 110 -4.62 1.56 -7.09
C ARG A 110 -4.14 0.56 -6.03
N PRO A 111 -3.44 -0.53 -6.39
CA PRO A 111 -2.93 -1.45 -5.38
C PRO A 111 -1.89 -0.77 -4.51
N SER A 112 -1.89 -1.04 -3.20
CA SER A 112 -0.81 -0.55 -2.32
C SER A 112 0.49 -1.28 -2.61
N LEU A 113 1.60 -0.53 -2.66
CA LEU A 113 2.94 -1.08 -2.85
C LEU A 113 3.92 -0.52 -1.81
N SER A 114 4.84 -1.37 -1.40
CA SER A 114 6.00 -0.96 -0.60
C SER A 114 7.24 -0.87 -1.48
N TRP A 115 8.21 -0.05 -1.08
CA TRP A 115 9.50 0.06 -1.76
C TRP A 115 10.64 -0.01 -0.75
N SER A 116 11.68 -0.77 -1.06
CA SER A 116 12.95 -0.74 -0.34
C SER A 116 14.13 -0.71 -1.32
N LEU A 117 15.30 -0.32 -0.84
CA LEU A 117 16.52 -0.32 -1.64
C LEU A 117 16.87 -1.74 -2.14
N ASP A 118 16.74 -2.73 -1.25
CA ASP A 118 17.15 -4.10 -1.53
C ASP A 118 16.20 -4.81 -2.51
N ASN A 119 14.89 -4.56 -2.39
CA ASN A 119 13.87 -5.33 -3.11
C ASN A 119 13.21 -4.54 -4.26
N GLY A 120 13.43 -3.22 -4.29
CA GLY A 120 12.67 -2.31 -5.12
C GLY A 120 11.20 -2.28 -4.71
N TRP A 121 10.31 -2.13 -5.71
CA TRP A 121 8.87 -2.24 -5.50
C TRP A 121 8.47 -3.68 -5.16
N ILE A 122 7.59 -3.82 -4.18
CA ILE A 122 6.99 -5.08 -3.75
C ILE A 122 5.48 -4.91 -3.52
N VAL A 123 4.72 -5.95 -3.83
CA VAL A 123 3.32 -6.06 -3.41
C VAL A 123 3.31 -6.58 -1.98
N PRO A 124 2.68 -5.89 -1.02
CA PRO A 124 2.54 -6.37 0.35
C PRO A 124 1.77 -7.69 0.33
N ILE A 125 2.38 -8.75 0.85
CA ILE A 125 1.72 -10.03 1.00
C ILE A 125 0.81 -9.91 2.24
N PRO A 126 -0.51 -10.15 2.13
CA PRO A 126 -1.36 -10.23 3.31
C PRO A 126 -0.80 -11.32 4.25
N SER A 127 -0.79 -11.05 5.56
CA SER A 127 -0.23 -11.98 6.56
C SER A 127 -0.79 -13.39 6.39
N VAL A 128 0.02 -14.42 6.68
CA VAL A 128 -0.29 -15.87 6.53
C VAL A 128 -1.62 -16.32 7.16
N ILE A 129 -2.19 -15.52 8.07
CA ILE A 129 -3.48 -15.76 8.72
C ILE A 129 -4.67 -15.46 7.78
N ASP A 130 -4.47 -14.57 6.81
CA ASP A 130 -5.43 -14.17 5.81
C ASP A 130 -5.11 -14.94 4.51
N ASN A 131 -5.92 -15.93 4.13
CA ASN A 131 -5.83 -16.67 2.85
C ASN A 131 -6.13 -15.77 1.61
N HIS A 132 -5.85 -14.46 1.71
CA HIS A 132 -6.09 -13.50 0.67
C HIS A 132 -4.99 -13.58 -0.39
N HIS A 133 -5.42 -13.74 -1.64
CA HIS A 133 -4.54 -13.58 -2.79
C HIS A 133 -4.27 -12.09 -2.98
N PRO A 134 -3.05 -11.68 -3.38
CA PRO A 134 -2.76 -10.29 -3.64
C PRO A 134 -3.65 -9.74 -4.78
N CYS A 135 -4.04 -8.47 -4.67
CA CYS A 135 -4.88 -7.77 -5.66
C CYS A 135 -4.10 -7.35 -6.92
N ALA A 136 -2.78 -7.50 -6.90
CA ALA A 136 -1.89 -7.16 -7.98
C ALA A 136 -0.60 -7.98 -7.91
N TRP A 137 0.17 -8.00 -9.00
CA TRP A 137 1.55 -8.48 -9.03
C TRP A 137 2.43 -7.53 -9.84
N LEU A 138 3.74 -7.72 -9.73
CA LEU A 138 4.73 -6.90 -10.43
C LEU A 138 5.37 -7.70 -11.56
N ILE A 139 5.54 -7.06 -12.71
CA ILE A 139 6.43 -7.52 -13.76
C ILE A 139 7.68 -6.65 -13.71
N LYS A 140 8.83 -7.28 -13.48
CA LYS A 140 10.13 -6.60 -13.52
C LYS A 140 10.67 -6.67 -14.96
N PRO A 141 11.41 -5.65 -15.42
CA PRO A 141 12.13 -5.76 -16.68
C PRO A 141 13.06 -6.97 -16.62
N LEU A 142 13.09 -7.77 -17.70
CA LEU A 142 14.12 -8.79 -17.86
C LEU A 142 15.47 -8.08 -17.84
N ASN A 143 16.43 -8.56 -17.05
CA ASN A 143 17.81 -8.09 -17.12
C ASN A 143 18.27 -8.25 -18.56
N GLN A 144 18.27 -7.16 -19.32
CA GLN A 144 18.90 -7.11 -20.62
C GLN A 144 20.39 -7.21 -20.32
N VAL A 145 20.94 -8.43 -20.41
CA VAL A 145 22.39 -8.62 -20.40
C VAL A 145 22.92 -7.75 -21.53
N PRO A 146 23.79 -6.76 -21.28
CA PRO A 146 24.40 -6.01 -22.35
C PRO A 146 25.12 -7.01 -23.26
N LEU A 147 24.81 -6.99 -24.55
CA LEU A 147 25.67 -7.64 -25.54
C LEU A 147 26.99 -6.86 -25.54
N THR A 148 27.98 -7.36 -24.81
CA THR A 148 29.39 -6.97 -24.94
C THR A 148 30.14 -8.04 -25.69
#